data_AF-D6MUN6-F1
#
_entry.id   AF-D6MUN6-F1
#
_cell.length_a   1.000
_cell.length_b   1.000
_cell.length_c   1.000
_cell.angle_alpha   90.00
_cell.angle_beta   90.00
_cell.angle_gamma   90.00
#
_symmetry.space_group_name_H-M   'P 1'
#
loop_
_entity.id
_entity.type
_entity.pdbx_description
1 polymer ?
#
loop_
_entity_poly.entity_id
_entity_poly.type
_entity_poly.pdbx_seq_one_letter_code
_entity_poly.pdbx_strand_id
1 'polypeptide(L)'
;GKKRLDLAGPLLAKLFRNIVRRMTQEVTSHLKRSIEQGKQFNIALAVKSNIITSGLKYSLATGNWGDQKKAMSSTAGVSQVLNRYTFASTLSHLRRTNTPVGRDGKLAKPRQLHNTHWGLVCPAETPEGQACGLVKNLSLMCSVSVGTSTEPIIEYMISRNMEVLEEYEPQRYPNATKIFLNGSWIGVHQDPKALVKDVQQLRRTNQIPAEVSLVRDIRDREFKIFSDAGRVMRPLFVVEQEDDPDNGIEKNTLVLTKDMVRRLEIDQTLPPESDEYFGWQGLVNAGVIEYMDAEEEETAMISMAPEDLEAFRRSKLGLPSGDPEYAMTNPNRRLNTRINPTTHGYTHCETHPSMLLGICASIIPFPDHNQSPRNTYQSA
;
A
#
# COMPACT_ATOMS: atom_id res chain seq x y z
N GLY A 1 1.75 -9.29 -2.54
CA GLY A 1 2.64 -8.79 -1.48
C GLY A 1 4.03 -8.35 -1.94
N LYS A 2 4.87 -9.25 -2.44
CA LYS A 2 6.35 -9.12 -2.37
C LYS A 2 7.04 -8.17 -3.36
N LYS A 3 6.31 -7.31 -4.06
CA LYS A 3 6.88 -6.30 -4.96
C LYS A 3 6.59 -4.92 -4.40
N ARG A 4 7.47 -3.96 -4.64
CA ARG A 4 7.30 -2.55 -4.27
C ARG A 4 7.19 -1.69 -5.53
N LEU A 5 6.47 -0.57 -5.40
CA LEU A 5 6.36 0.46 -6.42
C LEU A 5 7.31 1.60 -6.09
N ASP A 6 8.29 1.81 -6.97
CA ASP A 6 9.16 2.98 -6.89
C ASP A 6 8.40 4.19 -7.43
N LEU A 7 7.96 5.08 -6.54
CA LEU A 7 7.35 6.36 -6.90
C LEU A 7 8.39 7.41 -7.31
N ALA A 8 7.91 8.60 -7.68
CA ALA A 8 8.76 9.73 -8.06
C ALA A 8 9.83 10.06 -6.99
N GLY A 9 9.51 9.96 -5.69
CA GLY A 9 10.44 10.24 -4.60
C GLY A 9 11.70 9.35 -4.62
N PRO A 10 11.58 8.02 -4.39
CA PRO A 10 12.72 7.10 -4.42
C PRO A 10 13.49 7.14 -5.75
N LEU A 11 12.79 7.27 -6.87
CA LEU A 11 13.41 7.41 -8.18
C LEU A 11 14.27 8.67 -8.21
N LEU A 12 13.70 9.85 -7.91
CA LEU A 12 14.42 11.13 -7.94
C LEU A 12 15.61 11.13 -6.98
N ALA A 13 15.49 10.52 -5.81
CA ALA A 13 16.59 10.35 -4.87
C ALA A 13 17.76 9.56 -5.50
N LYS A 14 17.46 8.46 -6.21
CA LYS A 14 18.47 7.68 -6.94
C LYS A 14 19.15 8.51 -8.05
N LEU A 15 18.36 9.26 -8.82
CA LEU A 15 18.87 10.14 -9.87
C LEU A 15 19.80 11.23 -9.29
N PHE A 16 19.33 11.92 -8.26
CA PHE A 16 20.07 12.97 -7.59
C PHE A 16 21.39 12.45 -7.01
N ARG A 17 21.35 11.31 -6.31
CA ARG A 17 22.55 10.66 -5.75
C ARG A 17 23.62 10.39 -6.83
N ASN A 18 23.21 9.91 -8.01
CA ASN A 18 24.13 9.65 -9.11
C ASN A 18 24.76 10.93 -9.67
N ILE A 19 23.95 12.00 -9.84
CA ILE A 19 24.43 13.29 -10.31
C ILE A 19 25.39 13.95 -9.31
N VAL A 20 25.05 13.89 -8.02
CA VAL A 20 25.91 14.41 -6.94
C VAL A 20 27.22 13.62 -6.86
N ARG A 21 27.17 12.28 -6.98
CA ARG A 21 28.39 11.45 -7.01
C ARG A 21 29.32 11.85 -8.15
N ARG A 22 28.77 12.14 -9.34
CA ARG A 22 29.54 12.64 -10.49
C ARG A 22 30.16 14.02 -10.18
N MET A 23 29.40 14.91 -9.55
CA MET A 23 29.93 16.21 -9.11
C MET A 23 31.09 16.02 -8.12
N THR A 24 30.95 15.14 -7.12
CA THR A 24 32.01 14.83 -6.16
C THR A 24 33.26 14.28 -6.85
N GLN A 25 33.11 13.42 -7.86
CA GLN A 25 34.23 12.90 -8.66
C GLN A 25 34.96 13.99 -9.45
N GLU A 26 34.22 14.93 -10.04
CA GLU A 26 34.79 16.09 -10.75
C GLU A 26 35.57 17.00 -9.78
N VAL A 27 34.99 17.32 -8.62
CA VAL A 27 35.65 18.12 -7.58
C VAL A 27 36.92 17.42 -7.08
N THR A 28 36.86 16.11 -6.85
CA THR A 28 38.02 15.31 -6.43
C THR A 28 39.11 15.32 -7.51
N SER A 29 38.72 15.21 -8.79
CA SER A 29 39.66 15.25 -9.91
C SER A 29 40.29 16.63 -10.11
N HIS A 30 39.55 17.70 -9.79
CA HIS A 30 40.08 19.06 -9.78
C HIS A 30 41.08 19.27 -8.62
N LEU A 31 40.77 18.74 -7.44
CA LEU A 31 41.66 18.76 -6.28
C LEU A 31 42.99 18.07 -6.61
N LYS A 32 42.97 16.85 -7.15
CA LYS A 32 44.17 16.10 -7.55
C LYS A 32 45.06 16.90 -8.51
N ARG A 33 44.46 17.47 -9.57
CA ARG A 33 45.19 18.32 -10.53
C ARG A 33 45.78 19.58 -9.91
N SER A 34 45.09 20.17 -8.94
CA SER A 34 45.59 21.38 -8.24
C SER A 34 46.82 21.03 -7.40
N ILE A 35 46.80 19.88 -6.71
CA ILE A 35 47.92 19.35 -5.93
C ILE A 35 49.12 19.06 -6.84
N GLU A 36 48.90 18.34 -7.95
CA GLU A 36 49.96 18.01 -8.92
C GLU A 36 50.63 19.25 -9.54
N GLN A 37 49.87 20.34 -9.71
CA GLN A 37 50.37 21.60 -10.26
C GLN A 37 50.90 22.57 -9.21
N GLY A 38 50.87 22.20 -7.92
CA GLY A 38 51.26 23.10 -6.82
C GLY A 38 50.38 24.35 -6.67
N LYS A 39 49.14 24.32 -7.18
CA LYS A 39 48.20 25.44 -7.12
C LYS A 39 47.30 25.33 -5.89
N GLN A 40 46.92 26.48 -5.32
CA GLN A 40 45.91 26.51 -4.26
C GLN A 40 44.56 26.02 -4.78
N PHE A 41 43.94 25.11 -4.03
CA PHE A 41 42.63 24.56 -4.36
C PHE A 41 41.52 25.54 -3.98
N ASN A 42 40.70 25.93 -4.96
CA ASN A 42 39.52 26.75 -4.73
C ASN A 42 38.24 25.95 -5.03
N ILE A 43 37.40 25.78 -4.01
CA ILE A 43 36.15 25.02 -4.08
C ILE A 43 35.18 25.66 -5.08
N ALA A 44 35.07 26.99 -5.11
CA ALA A 44 34.14 27.70 -5.99
C ALA A 44 34.45 27.47 -7.48
N LEU A 45 35.73 27.31 -7.82
CA LEU A 45 36.16 26.96 -9.18
C LEU A 45 35.95 25.47 -9.52
N ALA A 46 36.00 24.60 -8.50
CA ALA A 46 35.83 23.17 -8.67
C ALA A 46 34.36 22.75 -8.81
N VAL A 47 33.45 23.40 -8.09
CA VAL A 47 32.02 23.05 -8.07
C VAL A 47 31.30 23.67 -9.27
N LYS A 48 31.03 22.83 -10.27
CA LYS A 48 30.29 23.24 -11.48
C LYS A 48 28.79 22.99 -11.29
N SER A 49 28.01 24.04 -11.05
CA SER A 49 26.54 23.98 -10.91
C SER A 49 25.84 23.35 -12.12
N ASN A 50 26.39 23.53 -13.31
CA ASN A 50 25.83 23.00 -14.56
C ASN A 50 25.72 21.46 -14.56
N ILE A 51 26.55 20.74 -13.77
CA ILE A 51 26.48 19.28 -13.66
C ILE A 51 25.13 18.82 -13.12
N ILE A 52 24.57 19.57 -12.16
CA ILE A 52 23.29 19.25 -11.54
C ILE A 52 22.15 19.70 -12.45
N THR A 53 22.14 21.00 -12.82
CA THR A 53 21.06 21.59 -13.62
C THR A 53 20.87 20.88 -14.95
N SER A 54 21.94 20.69 -15.73
CA SER A 54 21.83 20.00 -17.02
C SER A 54 21.57 18.51 -16.87
N GLY A 55 22.11 17.88 -15.81
CA GLY A 55 21.88 16.47 -15.53
C GLY A 55 20.40 16.15 -15.24
N LEU A 56 19.77 16.95 -14.37
CA LEU A 56 18.35 16.79 -14.04
C LEU A 56 17.46 17.14 -15.22
N LYS A 57 17.69 18.29 -15.88
CA LYS A 57 16.91 18.71 -17.05
C LYS A 57 16.90 17.65 -18.15
N TYR A 58 18.07 17.09 -18.48
CA TYR A 58 18.17 16.06 -19.50
C TYR A 58 17.43 14.78 -19.11
N SER A 59 17.63 14.27 -17.90
CA SER A 59 17.06 12.99 -17.45
C SER A 59 15.53 13.04 -17.38
N LEU A 60 14.97 14.17 -16.92
CA LEU A 60 13.53 14.39 -16.87
C LEU A 60 12.92 14.62 -18.26
N ALA A 61 13.60 15.35 -19.14
CA ALA A 61 13.08 15.63 -20.48
C ALA A 61 13.10 14.39 -21.39
N THR A 62 14.13 13.54 -21.28
CA THR A 62 14.29 12.36 -22.14
C THR A 62 13.72 11.08 -21.55
N GLY A 63 13.47 11.05 -20.23
CA GLY A 63 13.07 9.84 -19.53
C GLY A 63 14.17 8.78 -19.39
N ASN A 64 15.44 9.16 -19.65
CA ASN A 64 16.61 8.30 -19.47
C ASN A 64 17.30 8.59 -18.15
N TRP A 65 17.16 7.66 -17.20
CA TRP A 65 17.66 7.81 -15.84
C TRP A 65 18.99 7.07 -15.65
N GLY A 66 20.03 7.48 -16.38
CA GLY A 66 21.35 6.84 -16.37
C GLY A 66 22.44 7.72 -16.98
N ASP A 67 23.67 7.19 -17.01
CA ASP A 67 24.78 7.90 -17.63
C ASP A 67 24.60 7.94 -19.15
N GLN A 68 24.65 9.14 -19.74
CA GLN A 68 24.46 9.39 -21.18
C GLN A 68 25.37 8.52 -22.04
N LYS A 69 26.56 8.20 -21.53
CA LYS A 69 27.57 7.39 -22.23
C LYS A 69 27.30 5.88 -22.20
N LYS A 70 26.39 5.40 -21.35
CA LYS A 70 26.06 3.97 -21.18
C LYS A 70 24.55 3.72 -21.27
N ALA A 71 23.97 4.06 -22.42
CA ALA A 71 22.54 3.95 -22.72
C ALA A 71 21.94 2.53 -22.52
N MET A 72 22.74 1.46 -22.62
CA MET A 72 22.27 0.09 -22.37
C MET A 72 21.90 -0.22 -20.91
N SER A 73 22.31 0.62 -19.96
CA SER A 73 22.05 0.42 -18.52
C SER A 73 21.05 1.42 -17.92
N SER A 74 20.55 2.36 -18.71
CA SER A 74 19.60 3.37 -18.24
C SER A 74 18.19 2.81 -18.18
N THR A 75 17.51 3.00 -17.05
CA THR A 75 16.06 2.82 -16.94
C THR A 75 15.37 3.88 -17.79
N ALA A 76 14.95 3.49 -19.00
CA ALA A 76 14.23 4.32 -19.95
C ALA A 76 12.72 4.29 -19.68
N GLY A 77 12.02 5.38 -20.03
CA GLY A 77 10.55 5.44 -20.02
C GLY A 77 9.93 5.71 -18.65
N VAL A 78 10.73 6.15 -17.67
CA VAL A 78 10.26 6.58 -16.34
C VAL A 78 9.57 7.94 -16.41
N SER A 79 10.12 8.88 -17.19
CA SER A 79 9.47 10.17 -17.49
C SER A 79 8.75 10.06 -18.83
N GLN A 80 7.52 10.55 -18.89
CA GLN A 80 6.67 10.57 -20.09
C GLN A 80 5.94 11.92 -20.16
N VAL A 81 5.63 12.36 -21.38
CA VAL A 81 4.81 13.57 -21.58
C VAL A 81 3.40 13.29 -21.09
N LEU A 82 2.84 14.19 -20.27
CA LEU A 82 1.50 14.05 -19.73
C LEU A 82 0.47 13.99 -20.87
N ASN A 83 -0.29 12.90 -20.92
CA ASN A 83 -1.43 12.77 -21.81
C ASN A 83 -2.57 13.69 -21.34
N ARG A 84 -3.05 14.57 -22.22
CA ARG A 84 -4.11 15.56 -21.95
C ARG A 84 -5.29 15.48 -22.94
N TYR A 85 -5.56 14.31 -23.53
CA TYR A 85 -6.71 14.17 -24.44
C TYR A 85 -8.05 14.39 -23.73
N THR A 86 -8.20 13.88 -22.51
CA THR A 86 -9.38 14.07 -21.66
C THR A 86 -8.96 14.24 -20.20
N PHE A 87 -9.86 14.75 -19.37
CA PHE A 87 -9.64 14.87 -17.94
C PHE A 87 -9.35 13.50 -17.30
N ALA A 88 -10.18 12.50 -17.60
CA ALA A 88 -10.01 11.13 -17.10
C ALA A 88 -8.66 10.51 -17.54
N SER A 89 -8.27 10.70 -18.80
CA SER A 89 -6.97 10.24 -19.32
C SER A 89 -5.79 10.88 -18.58
N THR A 90 -5.90 12.16 -18.23
CA THR A 90 -4.87 12.87 -17.46
C THR A 90 -4.70 12.25 -16.07
N LEU A 91 -5.80 11.97 -15.37
CA LEU A 91 -5.76 11.37 -14.04
C LEU A 91 -5.29 9.90 -14.08
N SER A 92 -5.77 9.11 -15.03
CA SER A 92 -5.31 7.73 -15.27
C SER A 92 -3.80 7.69 -15.51
N HIS A 93 -3.28 8.62 -16.33
CA HIS A 93 -1.85 8.65 -16.64
C HIS A 93 -0.97 8.90 -15.40
N LEU A 94 -1.45 9.67 -14.43
CA LEU A 94 -0.74 9.92 -13.17
C LEU A 94 -0.69 8.69 -12.25
N ARG A 95 -1.63 7.75 -12.40
CA ARG A 95 -1.74 6.53 -11.58
C ARG A 95 -1.20 5.28 -12.28
N ARG A 96 -0.51 5.48 -13.39
CA ARG A 96 0.09 4.42 -14.19
C ARG A 96 1.38 3.93 -13.57
N THR A 97 1.52 2.61 -13.52
CA THR A 97 2.75 1.92 -13.11
C THR A 97 3.25 1.08 -14.27
N ASN A 98 4.57 0.99 -14.41
CA ASN A 98 5.20 0.25 -15.49
C ASN A 98 6.13 -0.82 -14.92
N THR A 99 5.98 -2.06 -15.39
CA THR A 99 6.87 -3.15 -15.03
C THR A 99 8.14 -3.07 -15.90
N PRO A 100 9.36 -3.05 -15.32
CA PRO A 100 10.62 -2.87 -16.07
C PRO A 100 11.03 -4.18 -16.79
N VAL A 101 10.20 -4.66 -17.70
CA VAL A 101 10.42 -5.85 -18.51
C VAL A 101 10.40 -5.44 -19.98
N GLY A 102 11.35 -5.97 -20.76
CA GLY A 102 11.40 -5.74 -22.21
C GLY A 102 10.07 -6.13 -22.86
N ARG A 103 9.53 -5.23 -23.70
CA ARG A 103 8.22 -5.41 -24.34
C ARG A 103 8.23 -6.55 -25.36
N ASP A 104 9.41 -6.92 -25.86
CA ASP A 104 9.61 -8.00 -26.84
C ASP A 104 9.43 -9.40 -26.25
N GLY A 105 9.47 -9.52 -24.91
CA GLY A 105 9.28 -10.79 -24.23
C GLY A 105 7.82 -11.24 -24.18
N LYS A 106 7.50 -12.39 -24.79
CA LYS A 106 6.21 -13.11 -24.66
C LYS A 106 6.04 -13.82 -23.32
N LEU A 107 6.48 -13.23 -22.22
CA LEU A 107 6.31 -13.81 -20.89
C LEU A 107 4.87 -13.60 -20.41
N ALA A 108 4.09 -14.68 -20.31
CA ALA A 108 2.69 -14.61 -19.90
C ALA A 108 2.52 -14.30 -18.39
N LYS A 109 3.34 -14.91 -17.52
CA LYS A 109 3.20 -14.82 -16.05
C LYS A 109 3.14 -13.39 -15.49
N PRO A 110 4.02 -12.43 -15.86
CA PRO A 110 3.93 -11.06 -15.33
C PRO A 110 2.73 -10.26 -15.87
N ARG A 111 2.15 -10.68 -17.00
CA ARG A 111 1.03 -10.02 -17.68
C ARG A 111 -0.33 -10.50 -17.18
N GLN A 112 -0.42 -11.73 -16.71
CA GLN A 112 -1.64 -12.29 -16.16
C GLN A 112 -2.08 -11.54 -14.90
N LEU A 113 -3.38 -11.32 -14.77
CA LEU A 113 -4.00 -10.82 -13.54
C LEU A 113 -3.78 -11.87 -12.45
N HIS A 114 -3.22 -11.44 -11.32
CA HIS A 114 -2.97 -12.28 -10.15
C HIS A 114 -3.94 -11.87 -9.04
N ASN A 115 -4.34 -12.82 -8.20
CA ASN A 115 -5.34 -12.58 -7.14
C ASN A 115 -4.91 -11.47 -6.16
N THR A 116 -3.61 -11.37 -5.89
CA THR A 116 -3.03 -10.30 -5.04
C THR A 116 -3.11 -8.89 -5.66
N HIS A 117 -3.66 -8.73 -6.86
CA HIS A 117 -3.95 -7.42 -7.43
C HIS A 117 -5.30 -6.86 -6.97
N TRP A 118 -6.19 -7.71 -6.42
CA TRP A 118 -7.52 -7.31 -5.96
C TRP A 118 -7.39 -6.07 -5.07
N GLY A 119 -8.15 -5.01 -5.37
CA GLY A 119 -8.24 -3.81 -4.52
C GLY A 119 -7.06 -2.87 -4.57
N LEU A 120 -5.93 -3.28 -5.18
CA LEU A 120 -4.73 -2.47 -5.29
C LEU A 120 -4.53 -1.94 -6.71
N VAL A 121 -4.87 -2.77 -7.71
CA VAL A 121 -4.70 -2.47 -9.13
C VAL A 121 -6.01 -2.73 -9.85
N CYS A 122 -6.35 -1.84 -10.78
CA CYS A 122 -7.52 -2.02 -11.63
C CYS A 122 -7.39 -3.31 -12.47
N PRO A 123 -8.41 -4.19 -12.48
CA PRO A 123 -8.35 -5.43 -13.25
C PRO A 123 -8.55 -5.23 -14.76
N ALA A 124 -9.18 -4.12 -15.18
CA ALA A 124 -9.56 -3.87 -16.58
C ALA A 124 -8.65 -2.85 -17.29
N GLU A 125 -8.10 -1.87 -16.56
CA GLU A 125 -7.42 -0.72 -17.15
C GLU A 125 -5.95 -1.03 -17.48
N THR A 126 -5.75 -1.65 -18.64
CA THR A 126 -4.43 -1.96 -19.23
C THR A 126 -4.46 -1.65 -20.73
N PRO A 127 -3.37 -1.14 -21.32
CA PRO A 127 -3.29 -0.93 -22.76
C PRO A 127 -3.33 -2.26 -23.52
N GLU A 128 -3.79 -2.19 -24.78
CA GLU A 128 -3.76 -3.30 -25.70
C GLU A 128 -2.34 -3.62 -26.23
N GLY A 129 -2.16 -4.83 -26.76
CA GLY A 129 -0.93 -5.23 -27.45
C GLY A 129 0.26 -5.50 -26.53
N GLN A 130 1.45 -5.03 -26.91
CA GLN A 130 2.73 -5.42 -26.29
C GLN A 130 2.90 -4.96 -24.84
N ALA A 131 2.13 -3.96 -24.40
CA ALA A 131 2.17 -3.44 -23.03
C ALA A 131 1.09 -4.07 -22.12
N CYS A 132 0.24 -4.94 -22.65
CA CYS A 132 -0.84 -5.59 -21.90
C CYS A 132 -0.31 -6.32 -20.67
N GLY A 133 -0.86 -5.95 -19.50
CA GLY A 133 -0.51 -6.48 -18.19
C GLY A 133 0.85 -6.02 -17.63
N LEU A 134 1.66 -5.30 -18.41
CA LEU A 134 2.92 -4.68 -17.93
C LEU A 134 2.69 -3.27 -17.41
N VAL A 135 1.78 -2.55 -18.06
CA VAL A 135 1.28 -1.25 -17.63
C VAL A 135 -0.01 -1.48 -16.85
N LYS A 136 -0.04 -0.98 -15.61
CA LYS A 136 -1.12 -1.20 -14.67
C LYS A 136 -1.53 0.12 -14.04
N ASN A 137 -2.80 0.29 -13.72
CA ASN A 137 -3.31 1.50 -13.06
C ASN A 137 -3.76 1.18 -11.63
N LEU A 138 -3.42 2.07 -10.69
CA LEU A 138 -3.83 1.91 -9.29
C LEU A 138 -5.36 2.01 -9.15
N SER A 139 -5.95 1.21 -8.26
CA SER A 139 -7.38 1.26 -7.92
C SER A 139 -7.74 2.57 -7.21
N LEU A 140 -8.99 3.02 -7.23
CA LEU A 140 -9.41 4.31 -6.69
C LEU A 140 -8.89 4.58 -5.26
N MET A 141 -9.07 3.63 -4.34
CA MET A 141 -8.64 3.78 -2.93
C MET A 141 -7.21 3.32 -2.63
N CYS A 142 -6.48 2.85 -3.64
CA CYS A 142 -5.09 2.44 -3.46
C CYS A 142 -4.21 3.62 -3.00
N SER A 143 -3.51 3.43 -1.89
CA SER A 143 -2.45 4.30 -1.39
C SER A 143 -1.09 3.58 -1.51
N VAL A 144 -0.01 4.34 -1.59
CA VAL A 144 1.35 3.81 -1.66
C VAL A 144 2.15 4.37 -0.49
N SER A 145 2.85 3.50 0.26
CA SER A 145 3.60 3.90 1.45
C SER A 145 4.75 4.84 1.09
N VAL A 146 4.97 5.86 1.91
CA VAL A 146 6.06 6.83 1.74
C VAL A 146 7.31 6.34 2.46
N GLY A 147 7.13 5.55 3.51
CA GLY A 147 8.21 4.98 4.31
C GLY A 147 8.44 5.79 5.57
N THR A 148 8.66 5.09 6.67
CA THR A 148 8.74 5.65 8.02
C THR A 148 9.91 5.07 8.79
N SER A 149 10.45 5.84 9.74
CA SER A 149 11.58 5.40 10.56
C SER A 149 11.18 4.18 11.41
N THR A 150 12.11 3.24 11.50
CA THR A 150 11.95 1.98 12.23
C THR A 150 12.34 2.07 13.69
N GLU A 151 13.19 3.03 14.05
CA GLU A 151 13.79 3.16 15.38
C GLU A 151 12.74 3.22 16.51
N PRO A 152 11.67 4.04 16.43
CA PRO A 152 10.68 4.12 17.52
C PRO A 152 9.94 2.81 17.75
N ILE A 153 9.74 2.03 16.69
CA ILE A 153 9.06 0.73 16.77
C ILE A 153 9.96 -0.28 17.50
N ILE A 154 11.26 -0.26 17.21
CA ILE A 154 12.25 -1.12 17.88
C ILE A 154 12.31 -0.79 19.38
N GLU A 155 12.48 0.48 19.72
CA GLU A 155 12.55 0.94 21.12
C GLU A 155 11.30 0.55 21.91
N TYR A 156 10.11 0.72 21.30
CA TYR A 156 8.85 0.30 21.92
C TYR A 156 8.82 -1.22 22.15
N MET A 157 9.21 -2.04 21.17
CA MET A 157 9.22 -3.49 21.34
C MET A 157 10.21 -3.94 22.42
N ILE A 158 11.39 -3.32 22.52
CA ILE A 158 12.36 -3.60 23.59
C ILE A 158 11.73 -3.28 24.97
N SER A 159 11.02 -2.15 25.09
CA SER A 159 10.32 -1.80 26.33
C SER A 159 9.21 -2.79 26.74
N ARG A 160 8.71 -3.56 25.77
CA ARG A 160 7.69 -4.62 25.94
C ARG A 160 8.29 -6.02 26.00
N ASN A 161 9.51 -6.15 26.53
CA ASN A 161 10.18 -7.45 26.74
C ASN A 161 10.51 -8.23 25.45
N MET A 162 10.71 -7.53 24.32
CA MET A 162 11.42 -8.13 23.19
C MET A 162 12.89 -8.33 23.54
N GLU A 163 13.37 -9.57 23.45
CA GLU A 163 14.78 -9.90 23.60
C GLU A 163 15.49 -9.61 22.27
N VAL A 164 16.54 -8.80 22.31
CA VAL A 164 17.34 -8.47 21.12
C VAL A 164 18.12 -9.70 20.68
N LEU A 165 18.34 -9.86 19.38
CA LEU A 165 18.95 -11.05 18.80
C LEU A 165 20.34 -11.36 19.40
N GLU A 166 21.13 -10.34 19.74
CA GLU A 166 22.46 -10.48 20.33
C GLU A 166 22.42 -11.11 21.73
N GLU A 167 21.32 -10.93 22.46
CA GLU A 167 21.13 -11.44 23.83
C GLU A 167 20.35 -12.76 23.87
N TYR A 168 19.82 -13.20 22.72
CA TYR A 168 18.96 -14.36 22.64
C TYR A 168 19.74 -15.67 22.71
N GLU A 169 19.39 -16.51 23.68
CA GLU A 169 19.89 -17.88 23.81
C GLU A 169 18.87 -18.91 23.29
N PRO A 170 19.12 -19.59 22.16
CA PRO A 170 18.16 -20.52 21.56
C PRO A 170 17.79 -21.72 22.44
N GLN A 171 18.66 -22.11 23.36
CA GLN A 171 18.41 -23.23 24.28
C GLN A 171 17.39 -22.86 25.36
N ARG A 172 17.30 -21.58 25.73
CA ARG A 172 16.42 -21.10 26.79
C ARG A 172 14.98 -21.02 26.34
N TYR A 173 14.74 -20.51 25.11
CA TYR A 173 13.41 -20.35 24.54
C TYR A 173 13.31 -20.88 23.10
N PRO A 174 13.33 -22.20 22.87
CA PRO A 174 13.37 -22.80 21.53
C PRO A 174 12.12 -22.50 20.67
N ASN A 175 11.04 -22.05 21.32
CA ASN A 175 9.76 -21.76 20.67
C ASN A 175 9.40 -20.26 20.62
N ALA A 176 10.35 -19.38 20.93
CA ALA A 176 10.13 -17.94 20.82
C ALA A 176 9.81 -17.54 19.36
N THR A 177 8.94 -16.54 19.20
CA THR A 177 8.57 -16.01 17.88
C THR A 177 9.61 -15.00 17.43
N LYS A 178 10.08 -15.16 16.19
CA LYS A 178 11.09 -14.29 15.57
C LYS A 178 10.44 -12.98 15.12
N ILE A 179 11.07 -11.85 15.40
CA ILE A 179 10.58 -10.53 15.00
C ILE A 179 11.47 -10.00 13.87
N PHE A 180 10.86 -9.74 12.72
CA PHE A 180 11.50 -9.20 11.54
C PHE A 180 11.01 -7.78 11.28
N LEU A 181 11.93 -6.87 11.00
CA LEU A 181 11.62 -5.50 10.61
C LEU A 181 12.27 -5.22 9.25
N ASN A 182 11.45 -4.95 8.23
CA ASN A 182 11.90 -4.80 6.84
C ASN A 182 12.80 -5.95 6.37
N GLY A 183 12.54 -7.17 6.84
CA GLY A 183 13.31 -8.39 6.54
C GLY A 183 14.55 -8.62 7.41
N SER A 184 14.93 -7.68 8.28
CA SER A 184 16.03 -7.88 9.24
C SER A 184 15.50 -8.52 10.51
N TRP A 185 16.12 -9.62 10.97
CA TRP A 185 15.77 -10.25 12.24
C TRP A 185 16.34 -9.42 13.40
N ILE A 186 15.46 -8.77 14.17
CA ILE A 186 15.87 -7.85 15.24
C ILE A 186 15.90 -8.54 16.61
N GLY A 187 14.98 -9.47 16.85
CA GLY A 187 14.86 -10.11 18.15
C GLY A 187 13.84 -11.22 18.19
N VAL A 188 13.53 -11.68 19.39
CA VAL A 188 12.51 -12.67 19.65
C VAL A 188 11.58 -12.23 20.77
N HIS A 189 10.39 -12.81 20.80
CA HIS A 189 9.45 -12.60 21.89
C HIS A 189 8.75 -13.92 22.25
N GLN A 190 8.58 -14.16 23.55
CA GLN A 190 7.99 -15.40 24.07
C GLN A 190 6.46 -15.41 23.94
N ASP A 191 5.81 -14.27 24.20
CA ASP A 191 4.37 -14.08 24.01
C ASP A 191 4.05 -13.14 22.83
N PRO A 192 4.12 -13.62 21.58
CA PRO A 192 3.82 -12.80 20.42
C PRO A 192 2.34 -12.36 20.37
N LYS A 193 1.43 -13.03 21.07
CA LYS A 193 0.01 -12.71 20.99
C LYS A 193 -0.26 -11.35 21.65
N ALA A 194 0.29 -11.14 22.85
CA ALA A 194 0.21 -9.86 23.55
C ALA A 194 0.92 -8.76 22.76
N LEU A 195 2.17 -8.99 22.33
CA LEU A 195 2.94 -8.00 21.60
C LEU A 195 2.25 -7.53 20.31
N VAL A 196 1.70 -8.48 19.52
CA VAL A 196 1.00 -8.13 18.28
C VAL A 196 -0.25 -7.30 18.56
N LYS A 197 -1.04 -7.64 19.58
CA LYS A 197 -2.23 -6.88 19.98
C LYS A 197 -1.84 -5.45 20.40
N ASP A 198 -0.78 -5.31 21.19
CA ASP A 198 -0.27 -4.01 21.63
C ASP A 198 0.20 -3.15 20.45
N VAL A 199 0.99 -3.71 19.53
CA VAL A 199 1.50 -2.98 18.36
C VAL A 199 0.38 -2.62 17.38
N GLN A 200 -0.61 -3.49 17.20
CA GLN A 200 -1.82 -3.18 16.43
C GLN A 200 -2.60 -2.02 17.06
N GLN A 201 -2.73 -1.98 18.39
CA GLN A 201 -3.40 -0.89 19.09
C GLN A 201 -2.65 0.44 18.94
N LEU A 202 -1.31 0.42 18.92
CA LEU A 202 -0.51 1.61 18.63
C LEU A 202 -0.77 2.16 17.23
N ARG A 203 -0.97 1.27 16.23
CA ARG A 203 -1.36 1.69 14.88
C ARG A 203 -2.76 2.30 14.87
N ARG A 204 -3.73 1.69 15.56
CA ARG A 204 -5.12 2.18 15.65
C ARG A 204 -5.25 3.53 16.35
N THR A 205 -4.41 3.77 17.34
CA THR A 205 -4.33 5.06 18.06
C THR A 205 -3.42 6.08 17.37
N ASN A 206 -2.91 5.74 16.17
CA ASN A 206 -2.01 6.57 15.36
C ASN A 206 -0.73 7.02 16.08
N GLN A 207 -0.24 6.25 17.06
CA GLN A 207 1.10 6.42 17.65
C GLN A 207 2.18 5.91 16.72
N ILE A 208 1.88 4.83 16.00
CA ILE A 208 2.66 4.35 14.86
C ILE A 208 1.92 4.78 13.58
N PRO A 209 2.63 5.24 12.54
CA PRO A 209 2.02 5.60 11.28
C PRO A 209 1.15 4.47 10.72
N ALA A 210 -0.06 4.82 10.27
CA ALA A 210 -1.03 3.87 9.72
C ALA A 210 -0.53 3.09 8.49
N GLU A 211 0.54 3.55 7.85
CA GLU A 211 1.18 2.84 6.73
C GLU A 211 2.04 1.64 7.16
N VAL A 212 2.31 1.43 8.44
CA VAL A 212 3.11 0.28 8.90
C VAL A 212 2.28 -1.00 8.80
N SER A 213 2.81 -2.00 8.09
CA SER A 213 2.18 -3.31 7.92
C SER A 213 2.67 -4.28 9.00
N LEU A 214 1.72 -5.04 9.53
CA LEU A 214 1.92 -5.94 10.66
C LEU A 214 1.44 -7.34 10.27
N VAL A 215 2.36 -8.27 10.05
CA VAL A 215 2.06 -9.62 9.58
C VAL A 215 2.51 -10.65 10.60
N ARG A 216 1.56 -11.40 11.18
CA ARG A 216 1.85 -12.48 12.11
C ARG A 216 1.69 -13.84 11.43
N ASP A 217 2.81 -14.49 11.11
CA ASP A 217 2.83 -15.86 10.62
C ASP A 217 2.92 -16.83 11.79
N ILE A 218 1.79 -17.46 12.11
CA ILE A 218 1.66 -18.41 13.21
C ILE A 218 2.42 -19.72 12.92
N ARG A 219 2.45 -20.15 11.64
CA ARG A 219 3.07 -21.43 11.25
C ARG A 219 4.58 -21.34 11.34
N ASP A 220 5.15 -20.27 10.80
CA ASP A 220 6.61 -20.11 10.72
C ASP A 220 7.19 -19.44 11.99
N ARG A 221 6.30 -19.06 12.93
CA ARG A 221 6.59 -18.34 14.19
C ARG A 221 7.37 -17.06 13.93
N GLU A 222 6.79 -16.22 13.07
CA GLU A 222 7.39 -14.95 12.65
C GLU A 222 6.39 -13.82 12.81
N PHE A 223 6.83 -12.72 13.39
CA PHE A 223 6.14 -11.45 13.34
C PHE A 223 6.94 -10.51 12.44
N LYS A 224 6.38 -10.12 11.30
CA LYS A 224 7.02 -9.31 10.28
C LYS A 224 6.37 -7.94 10.28
N ILE A 225 7.20 -6.92 10.45
CA ILE A 225 6.81 -5.52 10.42
C ILE A 225 7.46 -4.89 9.20
N PHE A 226 6.66 -4.21 8.37
CA PHE A 226 7.15 -3.48 7.22
C PHE A 226 6.83 -1.99 7.37
N SER A 227 7.86 -1.16 7.34
CA SER A 227 7.78 0.31 7.31
C SER A 227 8.42 0.89 6.05
N ASP A 228 8.82 0.04 5.10
CA ASP A 228 9.45 0.45 3.85
C ASP A 228 8.48 1.19 2.92
N ALA A 229 9.05 2.02 2.04
CA ALA A 229 8.34 2.78 1.02
C ALA A 229 7.93 1.88 -0.16
N GLY A 230 6.89 2.29 -0.89
CA GLY A 230 6.46 1.62 -2.12
C GLY A 230 5.57 0.40 -1.91
N ARG A 231 5.10 0.13 -0.69
CA ARG A 231 4.04 -0.86 -0.44
C ARG A 231 2.72 -0.29 -0.94
N VAL A 232 1.91 -1.16 -1.52
CA VAL A 232 0.60 -0.80 -2.06
C VAL A 232 -0.44 -1.24 -1.05
N MET A 233 -1.27 -0.31 -0.60
CA MET A 233 -2.21 -0.49 0.49
C MET A 233 -3.61 -0.06 0.08
N ARG A 234 -4.63 -0.65 0.69
CA ARG A 234 -6.01 -0.21 0.57
C ARG A 234 -6.64 -0.03 1.95
N PRO A 235 -7.45 1.03 2.16
CA PRO A 235 -8.18 1.22 3.39
C PRO A 235 -9.36 0.25 3.47
N LEU A 236 -9.50 -0.40 4.63
CA LEU A 236 -10.60 -1.30 4.95
C LEU A 236 -11.24 -0.90 6.27
N PHE A 237 -12.52 -1.20 6.44
CA PHE A 237 -13.18 -1.03 7.73
C PHE A 237 -12.74 -2.14 8.67
N VAL A 238 -12.43 -1.77 9.91
CA VAL A 238 -12.08 -2.71 10.96
C VAL A 238 -13.34 -3.37 11.51
N VAL A 239 -13.26 -4.69 11.69
CA VAL A 239 -14.30 -5.48 12.37
C VAL A 239 -13.79 -5.84 13.77
N GLU A 240 -14.62 -5.61 14.77
CA GLU A 240 -14.31 -5.92 16.15
C GLU A 240 -14.32 -7.45 16.36
N GLN A 241 -13.27 -7.99 16.97
CA GLN A 241 -13.05 -9.44 17.06
C GLN A 241 -13.40 -10.01 18.43
N GLU A 242 -13.45 -9.16 19.45
CA GLU A 242 -13.80 -9.50 20.83
C GLU A 242 -15.02 -8.67 21.24
N ASP A 243 -15.78 -9.10 22.23
CA ASP A 243 -16.86 -8.25 22.75
C ASP A 243 -16.23 -7.09 23.52
N ASP A 244 -16.61 -5.86 23.18
CA ASP A 244 -16.19 -4.66 23.89
C ASP A 244 -17.35 -4.16 24.75
N PRO A 245 -17.41 -4.57 26.04
CA PRO A 245 -18.48 -4.18 26.95
C PRO A 245 -18.44 -2.69 27.30
N ASP A 246 -17.28 -2.02 27.18
CA ASP A 246 -17.12 -0.61 27.55
C ASP A 246 -17.82 0.30 26.53
N ASN A 247 -17.78 -0.09 25.26
CA ASN A 247 -18.44 0.63 24.16
C ASN A 247 -19.77 -0.02 23.72
N GLY A 248 -20.14 -1.16 24.30
CA GLY A 248 -21.35 -1.91 23.93
C GLY A 248 -21.29 -2.49 22.51
N ILE A 249 -20.07 -2.78 22.01
CA ILE A 249 -19.86 -3.31 20.66
C ILE A 249 -19.75 -4.83 20.74
N GLU A 250 -20.68 -5.51 20.09
CA GLU A 250 -20.65 -6.97 19.96
C GLU A 250 -19.60 -7.43 18.95
N LYS A 251 -19.04 -8.61 19.18
CA LYS A 251 -18.13 -9.28 18.27
C LYS A 251 -18.67 -9.41 16.83
N ASN A 252 -17.78 -9.28 15.85
CA ASN A 252 -18.04 -9.24 14.41
C ASN A 252 -18.86 -8.02 13.94
N THR A 253 -18.88 -6.95 14.71
CA THR A 253 -19.49 -5.65 14.33
C THR A 253 -18.44 -4.71 13.76
N LEU A 254 -18.86 -3.84 12.86
CA LEU A 254 -17.98 -2.78 12.37
C LEU A 254 -17.67 -1.81 13.51
N VAL A 255 -16.41 -1.36 13.58
CA VAL A 255 -16.02 -0.29 14.51
C VAL A 255 -16.66 1.05 14.11
N LEU A 256 -17.01 1.22 12.83
CA LEU A 256 -17.73 2.38 12.33
C LEU A 256 -19.14 2.47 12.93
N THR A 257 -19.42 3.54 13.67
CA THR A 257 -20.74 3.82 14.24
C THR A 257 -21.51 4.86 13.43
N LYS A 258 -22.84 4.86 13.57
CA LYS A 258 -23.70 5.88 12.92
C LYS A 258 -23.37 7.31 13.40
N ASP A 259 -22.90 7.48 14.63
CA ASP A 259 -22.53 8.81 15.14
C ASP A 259 -21.28 9.35 14.45
N MET A 260 -20.29 8.50 14.15
CA MET A 260 -19.14 8.90 13.33
C MET A 260 -19.57 9.31 11.91
N VAL A 261 -20.55 8.61 11.32
CA VAL A 261 -21.11 8.99 10.01
C VAL A 261 -21.80 10.35 10.08
N ARG A 262 -22.61 10.62 11.11
CA ARG A 262 -23.22 11.94 11.31
C ARG A 262 -22.18 13.05 11.47
N ARG A 263 -21.06 12.79 12.14
CA ARG A 263 -19.95 13.75 12.22
C ARG A 263 -19.37 14.08 10.84
N LEU A 264 -19.19 13.07 9.98
CA LEU A 264 -18.74 13.27 8.60
C LEU A 264 -19.78 14.03 7.75
N GLU A 265 -21.07 13.89 8.03
CA GLU A 265 -22.11 14.71 7.37
C GLU A 265 -22.01 16.18 7.80
N ILE A 266 -21.76 16.43 9.10
CA ILE A 266 -21.54 17.79 9.63
C ILE A 266 -20.27 18.42 9.04
N ASP A 267 -19.20 17.64 8.84
CA ASP A 267 -17.95 18.11 8.24
C ASP A 267 -18.14 18.75 6.85
N GLN A 268 -19.21 18.41 6.11
CA GLN A 268 -19.53 19.05 4.83
C GLN A 268 -19.83 20.56 4.97
N THR A 269 -20.23 20.99 6.17
CA THR A 269 -20.54 22.39 6.49
C THR A 269 -19.36 23.12 7.12
N LEU A 270 -18.31 22.40 7.52
CA LEU A 270 -17.13 22.95 8.18
C LEU A 270 -15.99 23.14 7.17
N PRO A 271 -15.17 24.20 7.32
CA PRO A 271 -13.93 24.29 6.57
C PRO A 271 -12.96 23.18 7.01
N PRO A 272 -12.17 22.59 6.09
CA PRO A 272 -11.23 21.50 6.40
C PRO A 272 -10.15 21.84 7.45
N GLU A 273 -9.90 23.13 7.68
CA GLU A 273 -8.92 23.63 8.65
C GLU A 273 -9.52 23.88 10.04
N SER A 274 -10.82 23.62 10.23
CA SER A 274 -11.47 23.75 11.54
C SER A 274 -10.98 22.69 12.52
N ASP A 275 -10.77 23.05 13.77
CA ASP A 275 -10.43 22.10 14.85
C ASP A 275 -11.53 21.05 15.09
N GLU A 276 -12.77 21.37 14.72
CA GLU A 276 -13.92 20.45 14.83
C GLU A 276 -14.03 19.47 13.64
N TYR A 277 -13.24 19.68 12.58
CA TYR A 277 -13.29 18.85 11.38
C TYR A 277 -12.78 17.44 11.66
N PHE A 278 -13.64 16.44 11.51
CA PHE A 278 -13.28 15.06 11.78
C PHE A 278 -12.60 14.43 10.55
N GLY A 279 -13.27 14.44 9.40
CA GLY A 279 -12.78 14.02 8.11
C GLY A 279 -12.29 12.56 8.05
N TRP A 280 -11.61 12.23 6.94
CA TRP A 280 -11.00 10.91 6.76
C TRP A 280 -9.92 10.61 7.80
N GLN A 281 -9.12 11.62 8.15
CA GLN A 281 -8.05 11.45 9.13
C GLN A 281 -8.61 11.12 10.52
N GLY A 282 -9.76 11.68 10.89
CA GLY A 282 -10.47 11.33 12.12
C GLY A 282 -10.87 9.86 12.17
N LEU A 283 -11.34 9.28 11.06
CA LEU A 283 -11.66 7.85 10.98
C LEU A 283 -10.42 6.96 11.15
N VAL A 284 -9.30 7.35 10.54
CA VAL A 284 -8.02 6.63 10.70
C VAL A 284 -7.54 6.73 12.16
N ASN A 285 -7.60 7.92 12.75
CA ASN A 285 -7.18 8.16 14.15
C ASN A 285 -8.08 7.46 15.17
N ALA A 286 -9.36 7.25 14.82
CA ALA A 286 -10.30 6.51 15.64
C ALA A 286 -10.17 4.98 15.48
N GLY A 287 -9.22 4.49 14.66
CA GLY A 287 -9.02 3.06 14.41
C GLY A 287 -10.16 2.40 13.62
N VAL A 288 -11.03 3.19 12.97
CA VAL A 288 -12.16 2.68 12.17
C VAL A 288 -11.66 2.11 10.85
N ILE A 289 -10.58 2.70 10.32
CA ILE A 289 -10.01 2.37 9.03
C ILE A 289 -8.56 1.95 9.21
N GLU A 290 -8.22 0.79 8.67
CA GLU A 290 -6.85 0.29 8.61
C GLU A 290 -6.39 0.20 7.15
N TYR A 291 -5.17 0.66 6.89
CA TYR A 291 -4.52 0.50 5.59
C TYR A 291 -3.87 -0.87 5.54
N MET A 292 -4.39 -1.74 4.69
CA MET A 292 -3.91 -3.10 4.54
C MET A 292 -3.07 -3.25 3.28
N ASP A 293 -1.88 -3.83 3.41
CA ASP A 293 -1.05 -4.18 2.27
C ASP A 293 -1.27 -5.63 1.80
N ALA A 294 -0.74 -5.96 0.62
CA ALA A 294 -0.89 -7.29 0.04
C ALA A 294 -0.10 -8.42 0.76
N GLU A 295 0.61 -8.17 1.85
CA GLU A 295 1.18 -9.24 2.70
C GLU A 295 0.34 -9.43 3.96
N GLU A 296 -0.16 -8.34 4.54
CA GLU A 296 -1.11 -8.34 5.66
C GLU A 296 -2.45 -8.98 5.28
N GLU A 297 -2.90 -8.78 4.03
CA GLU A 297 -4.09 -9.43 3.47
C GLU A 297 -4.06 -10.96 3.56
N GLU A 298 -2.89 -11.60 3.53
CA GLU A 298 -2.77 -13.08 3.63
C GLU A 298 -3.14 -13.60 5.04
N THR A 299 -3.12 -12.72 6.04
CA THR A 299 -3.49 -13.05 7.43
C THR A 299 -4.88 -12.56 7.82
N ALA A 300 -5.51 -11.73 6.97
CA ALA A 300 -6.80 -11.12 7.23
C ALA A 300 -7.96 -11.96 6.66
N MET A 301 -9.12 -11.84 7.29
CA MET A 301 -10.40 -12.30 6.74
C MET A 301 -11.31 -11.09 6.50
N ILE A 302 -11.64 -10.85 5.23
CA ILE A 302 -12.34 -9.63 4.78
C ILE A 302 -13.76 -10.02 4.31
N SER A 303 -14.78 -9.36 4.84
CA SER A 303 -16.16 -9.46 4.33
C SER A 303 -16.36 -8.52 3.15
N MET A 304 -17.18 -8.93 2.16
CA MET A 304 -17.41 -8.13 0.95
C MET A 304 -18.42 -7.00 1.17
N ALA A 305 -19.39 -7.22 2.06
CA ALA A 305 -20.43 -6.25 2.38
C ALA A 305 -20.77 -6.30 3.88
N PRO A 306 -21.21 -5.19 4.49
CA PRO A 306 -21.67 -5.17 5.88
C PRO A 306 -22.81 -6.15 6.16
N GLU A 307 -23.70 -6.36 5.19
CA GLU A 307 -24.83 -7.29 5.29
C GLU A 307 -24.35 -8.75 5.43
N ASP A 308 -23.20 -9.08 4.86
CA ASP A 308 -22.60 -10.41 5.01
C ASP A 308 -22.14 -10.66 6.45
N LEU A 309 -21.69 -9.61 7.16
CA LEU A 309 -21.32 -9.68 8.59
C LEU A 309 -22.55 -9.91 9.48
N GLU A 310 -23.64 -9.20 9.20
CA GLU A 310 -24.92 -9.38 9.91
C GLU A 310 -25.48 -10.77 9.68
N ALA A 311 -25.48 -11.24 8.43
CA ALA A 311 -25.88 -12.61 8.07
C ALA A 311 -25.02 -13.66 8.79
N PHE A 312 -23.71 -13.42 8.89
CA PHE A 312 -22.79 -14.28 9.65
C PHE A 312 -23.11 -14.31 11.14
N ARG A 313 -23.36 -13.16 11.78
CA ARG A 313 -23.78 -13.09 13.19
C ARG A 313 -25.09 -13.84 13.43
N ARG A 314 -26.11 -13.60 12.60
CA ARG A 314 -27.39 -14.32 12.69
C ARG A 314 -27.21 -15.82 12.54
N SER A 315 -26.39 -16.25 11.57
CA SER A 315 -26.06 -17.67 11.36
C SER A 315 -25.43 -18.31 12.60
N LYS A 316 -24.50 -17.61 13.28
CA LYS A 316 -23.86 -18.11 14.51
C LYS A 316 -24.84 -18.20 15.69
N LEU A 317 -25.87 -17.36 15.72
CA LEU A 317 -26.97 -17.45 16.69
C LEU A 317 -28.03 -18.51 16.34
N GLY A 318 -27.85 -19.26 15.25
CA GLY A 318 -28.83 -20.24 14.77
C GLY A 318 -30.06 -19.61 14.10
N LEU A 319 -30.03 -18.31 13.81
CA LEU A 319 -31.08 -17.59 13.12
C LEU A 319 -30.91 -17.71 11.59
N PRO A 320 -31.99 -17.61 10.81
CA PRO A 320 -31.90 -17.60 9.35
C PRO A 320 -30.97 -16.47 8.87
N SER A 321 -30.00 -16.80 8.01
CA SER A 321 -28.95 -15.89 7.51
C SER A 321 -29.43 -14.88 6.47
N GLY A 322 -30.74 -14.78 6.25
CA GLY A 322 -31.35 -13.87 5.29
C GLY A 322 -32.85 -13.81 5.48
N ASP A 323 -33.46 -12.81 4.87
CA ASP A 323 -34.91 -12.66 4.85
C ASP A 323 -35.47 -13.39 3.60
N PRO A 324 -36.18 -14.53 3.78
CA PRO A 324 -36.76 -15.27 2.66
C PRO A 324 -37.82 -14.44 1.91
N GLU A 325 -38.50 -13.52 2.60
CA GLU A 325 -39.50 -12.63 2.01
C GLU A 325 -38.84 -11.60 1.09
N TYR A 326 -37.71 -11.03 1.53
CA TYR A 326 -36.89 -10.15 0.70
C TYR A 326 -36.35 -10.84 -0.57
N ALA A 327 -35.95 -12.11 -0.45
CA ALA A 327 -35.47 -12.89 -1.59
C ALA A 327 -36.58 -13.19 -2.60
N MET A 328 -37.81 -13.43 -2.13
CA MET A 328 -38.97 -13.71 -2.97
C MET A 328 -39.47 -12.45 -3.69
N THR A 329 -39.39 -11.29 -3.03
CA THR A 329 -39.78 -9.99 -3.60
C THR A 329 -38.76 -9.41 -4.59
N ASN A 330 -37.49 -9.85 -4.53
CA ASN A 330 -36.41 -9.37 -5.40
C ASN A 330 -35.73 -10.52 -6.18
N PRO A 331 -36.39 -11.11 -7.20
CA PRO A 331 -35.86 -12.27 -7.92
C PRO A 331 -34.61 -11.96 -8.77
N ASN A 332 -34.46 -10.72 -9.23
CA ASN A 332 -33.35 -10.29 -10.10
C ASN A 332 -32.10 -9.83 -9.33
N ARG A 333 -32.08 -10.01 -8.01
CA ARG A 333 -30.93 -9.61 -7.18
C ARG A 333 -29.70 -10.46 -7.49
N ARG A 334 -28.52 -9.91 -7.23
CA ARG A 334 -27.27 -10.68 -7.27
C ARG A 334 -27.36 -11.83 -6.26
N LEU A 335 -26.92 -13.02 -6.67
CA LEU A 335 -26.83 -14.16 -5.77
C LEU A 335 -25.66 -13.96 -4.82
N ASN A 336 -25.96 -13.89 -3.52
CA ASN A 336 -24.95 -13.79 -2.49
C ASN A 336 -24.19 -15.12 -2.36
N THR A 337 -22.92 -15.03 -1.99
CA THR A 337 -22.13 -16.22 -1.69
C THR A 337 -22.63 -16.88 -0.42
N ARG A 338 -22.61 -18.22 -0.39
CA ARG A 338 -22.97 -18.96 0.82
C ARG A 338 -21.88 -18.76 1.85
N ILE A 339 -22.28 -18.50 3.09
CA ILE A 339 -21.37 -18.41 4.23
C ILE A 339 -20.67 -19.75 4.39
N ASN A 340 -19.33 -19.73 4.41
CA ASN A 340 -18.57 -20.94 4.63
C ASN A 340 -18.71 -21.37 6.10
N PRO A 341 -19.17 -22.60 6.41
CA PRO A 341 -19.31 -23.07 7.78
C PRO A 341 -18.00 -23.07 8.58
N THR A 342 -16.85 -23.14 7.90
CA THR A 342 -15.53 -23.11 8.55
C THR A 342 -15.04 -21.71 8.90
N THR A 343 -15.77 -20.65 8.54
CA THR A 343 -15.39 -19.28 8.90
C THR A 343 -15.61 -19.05 10.40
N HIS A 344 -14.53 -18.71 11.11
CA HIS A 344 -14.54 -18.47 12.55
C HIS A 344 -14.85 -17.02 12.93
N GLY A 345 -14.46 -16.05 12.09
CA GLY A 345 -14.72 -14.62 12.28
C GLY A 345 -14.15 -13.80 11.13
N TYR A 346 -14.58 -12.54 11.07
CA TYR A 346 -14.04 -11.55 10.13
C TYR A 346 -13.17 -10.56 10.88
N THR A 347 -12.12 -10.11 10.21
CA THR A 347 -11.17 -9.12 10.76
C THR A 347 -11.45 -7.72 10.21
N HIS A 348 -11.94 -7.65 8.97
CA HIS A 348 -12.14 -6.42 8.22
C HIS A 348 -13.35 -6.55 7.30
N CYS A 349 -13.83 -5.42 6.80
CA CYS A 349 -14.86 -5.33 5.78
C CYS A 349 -14.41 -4.41 4.65
N GLU A 350 -14.71 -4.80 3.42
CA GLU A 350 -14.52 -3.95 2.25
C GLU A 350 -15.38 -2.68 2.39
N THR A 351 -14.83 -1.54 1.98
CA THR A 351 -15.56 -0.26 2.01
C THR A 351 -16.69 -0.26 1.00
N HIS A 352 -16.35 -0.59 -0.25
CA HIS A 352 -17.30 -0.88 -1.31
C HIS A 352 -16.58 -1.61 -2.47
N PRO A 353 -17.14 -2.70 -3.04
CA PRO A 353 -16.48 -3.48 -4.08
C PRO A 353 -16.11 -2.68 -5.35
N SER A 354 -16.79 -1.58 -5.66
CA SER A 354 -16.43 -0.74 -6.83
C SER A 354 -15.08 -0.04 -6.70
N MET A 355 -14.54 0.08 -5.48
CA MET A 355 -13.27 0.77 -5.21
C MET A 355 -12.06 0.04 -5.78
N LEU A 356 -12.23 -1.22 -6.21
CA LEU A 356 -11.20 -1.99 -6.91
C LEU A 356 -10.91 -1.46 -8.33
N LEU A 357 -11.84 -0.69 -8.92
CA LEU A 357 -11.70 -0.17 -10.28
C LEU A 357 -10.69 0.98 -10.33
N GLY A 358 -10.12 1.21 -11.51
CA GLY A 358 -9.32 2.40 -11.84
C GLY A 358 -10.21 3.54 -12.33
N ILE A 359 -9.60 4.70 -12.60
CA ILE A 359 -10.33 5.93 -12.95
C ILE A 359 -11.11 5.78 -14.26
N CYS A 360 -10.52 5.19 -15.30
CA CYS A 360 -11.21 5.00 -16.57
C CYS A 360 -12.21 3.85 -16.51
N ALA A 361 -11.97 2.83 -15.68
CA ALA A 361 -12.91 1.74 -15.51
C ALA A 361 -14.13 2.13 -14.67
N SER A 362 -13.99 3.08 -13.72
CA SER A 362 -15.07 3.51 -12.84
C SER A 362 -16.14 4.37 -13.52
N ILE A 363 -15.86 4.91 -14.72
CA ILE A 363 -16.82 5.69 -15.51
C ILE A 363 -17.66 4.82 -16.46
N ILE A 364 -17.40 3.52 -16.52
CA ILE A 364 -18.17 2.58 -17.35
C ILE A 364 -19.48 2.26 -16.64
N PRO A 365 -20.65 2.50 -17.26
CA PRO A 365 -21.93 2.13 -16.67
C PRO A 365 -22.04 0.61 -16.51
N PHE A 366 -22.49 0.15 -15.33
CA PHE A 366 -22.71 -1.26 -15.00
C PHE A 366 -21.53 -2.17 -15.42
N PRO A 367 -20.29 -1.90 -14.92
CA PRO A 367 -19.10 -2.59 -15.39
C PRO A 367 -19.12 -4.08 -15.02
N ASP A 368 -19.86 -4.46 -13.99
CA ASP A 368 -20.08 -5.84 -13.54
C ASP A 368 -21.09 -6.63 -14.40
N HIS A 369 -21.85 -5.96 -15.27
CA HIS A 369 -22.84 -6.56 -16.19
C HIS A 369 -22.29 -6.78 -17.60
N ASN A 370 -21.03 -6.40 -17.84
CA ASN A 370 -20.37 -6.51 -19.13
C ASN A 370 -19.48 -7.76 -19.22
N GLN A 371 -19.29 -8.23 -20.46
CA GLN A 371 -18.22 -9.19 -20.73
C GLN A 371 -16.86 -8.53 -20.46
N SER A 372 -16.02 -9.15 -19.63
CA SER A 372 -14.75 -8.58 -19.14
C SER A 372 -13.86 -7.90 -20.21
N PRO A 373 -13.67 -8.45 -21.44
CA PRO A 373 -12.87 -7.78 -22.47
C PRO A 373 -13.43 -6.42 -22.91
N ARG A 374 -14.75 -6.22 -22.86
CA ARG A 374 -15.39 -4.95 -23.24
C ARG A 374 -15.05 -3.83 -22.26
N ASN A 375 -14.93 -4.16 -20.98
CA ASN A 375 -14.47 -3.20 -19.97
C ASN A 375 -13.02 -2.79 -20.23
N THR A 376 -12.18 -3.74 -20.67
CA THR A 376 -10.78 -3.45 -21.03
C THR A 376 -10.72 -2.48 -22.20
N TYR A 377 -11.48 -2.73 -23.27
CA TYR A 377 -11.52 -1.88 -24.46
C TYR A 377 -11.98 -0.45 -24.18
N GLN A 378 -12.98 -0.28 -23.32
CA GLN A 378 -13.49 1.05 -22.99
C GLN A 378 -12.53 1.84 -22.09
N SER A 379 -11.70 1.14 -21.32
CA SER A 379 -10.79 1.75 -20.33
C SER A 379 -9.40 2.09 -20.89
N ALA A 380 -8.98 1.43 -21.96
CA ALA A 380 -7.70 1.64 -22.64
C ALA A 380 -7.73 2.91 -23.51
#